data_AF-A0A356AZ33-F1
#
_entry.id   AF-A0A356AZ33-F1
#
_cell.length_a   1.000
_cell.length_b   1.000
_cell.length_c   1.000
_cell.angle_alpha   90.00
_cell.angle_beta   90.00
_cell.angle_gamma   90.00
#
_symmetry.space_group_name_H-M   'P 1'
#
loop_
_entity.id
_entity.type
_entity.pdbx_description
1 polymer ?
#
loop_
_entity_poly.entity_id
_entity_poly.type
_entity_poly.pdbx_seq_one_letter_code
_entity_poly.pdbx_strand_id
1 'polypeptide(L)'
;NYETVAKDFSFGSGFASRFQLIGDFEFDVRAGIQTITPVEKSPDLPVYYFKGKEYIWYRREDYEFNCMGYVYCWKQKIENGLGTVSYGKCQVYSEERQKVKIECSADQGVKIFLNGQEIYHKDGFLVQQVLPIEVVLQKGLNSLLIKVAQNHPKPFSGRELGFSFRFVDQKEQVLDDILYGP
;
A
#
# COMPACT_ATOMS: atom_id res chain seq x y z
N ASN A 1 27.17 8.08 -16.71
CA ASN A 1 26.01 8.95 -17.02
C ASN A 1 24.68 8.29 -16.68
N TYR A 2 24.53 7.77 -15.45
CA TYR A 2 23.23 7.31 -14.92
C TYR A 2 22.32 8.49 -14.53
N GLU A 3 22.92 9.63 -14.18
CA GLU A 3 22.21 10.86 -13.78
C GLU A 3 21.31 11.46 -14.88
N THR A 4 21.62 11.20 -16.15
CA THR A 4 20.87 11.77 -17.28
C THR A 4 19.62 10.95 -17.64
N VAL A 5 19.58 9.65 -17.31
CA VAL A 5 18.45 8.78 -17.66
C VAL A 5 17.30 8.92 -16.66
N ALA A 6 17.59 9.27 -15.41
CA ALA A 6 16.58 9.43 -14.36
C ALA A 6 15.76 10.73 -14.49
N LYS A 7 16.37 11.82 -14.99
CA LYS A 7 15.70 13.12 -15.10
C LYS A 7 14.62 13.21 -16.20
N ASP A 8 14.72 12.37 -17.23
CA ASP A 8 13.85 12.44 -18.42
C ASP A 8 12.71 11.41 -18.41
N PHE A 9 12.52 10.67 -17.31
CA PHE A 9 11.38 9.75 -17.12
C PHE A 9 10.37 10.28 -16.10
N SER A 10 9.67 11.37 -16.42
CA SER A 10 8.47 11.80 -15.67
C SER A 10 7.23 11.00 -16.11
N PHE A 11 7.27 9.67 -15.98
CA PHE A 11 6.09 8.84 -16.23
C PHE A 11 5.36 8.54 -14.91
N GLY A 12 4.14 9.05 -14.77
CA GLY A 12 3.20 8.66 -13.72
C GLY A 12 2.56 9.82 -12.99
N SER A 13 1.44 9.56 -12.31
CA SER A 13 0.69 10.53 -11.50
C SER A 13 1.34 10.82 -10.12
N GLY A 14 2.62 10.46 -9.95
CA GLY A 14 3.35 10.52 -8.68
C GLY A 14 2.92 9.44 -7.66
N PHE A 15 2.00 8.55 -8.04
CA PHE A 15 1.53 7.48 -7.19
C PHE A 15 2.50 6.31 -7.10
N ALA A 16 2.59 5.74 -5.91
CA ALA A 16 3.10 4.39 -5.76
C ALA A 16 2.05 3.44 -6.35
N SER A 17 2.38 2.77 -7.44
CA SER A 17 1.52 1.76 -8.07
C SER A 17 2.23 0.41 -8.24
N ARG A 18 3.55 0.37 -8.00
CA ARG A 18 4.39 -0.82 -8.10
C ARG A 18 4.58 -1.43 -6.72
N PHE A 19 3.73 -2.41 -6.40
CA PHE A 19 3.76 -3.12 -5.13
C PHE A 19 3.91 -4.63 -5.35
N GLN A 20 4.67 -5.27 -4.46
CA GLN A 20 4.48 -6.70 -4.20
C GLN A 20 3.26 -6.86 -3.31
N LEU A 21 2.37 -7.77 -3.66
CA LEU A 21 1.10 -8.01 -2.99
C LEU A 21 1.10 -9.37 -2.29
N ILE A 22 0.40 -9.46 -1.17
CA ILE A 22 0.13 -10.73 -0.48
C ILE A 22 -1.24 -10.71 0.18
N GLY A 23 -1.93 -11.83 0.08
CA GLY A 23 -3.32 -11.99 0.50
C GLY A 23 -3.95 -13.17 -0.25
N ASP A 24 -5.24 -13.44 -0.12
CA ASP A 24 -6.24 -12.80 0.74
C ASP A 24 -6.30 -13.53 2.10
N PHE A 25 -5.85 -12.90 3.19
CA PHE A 25 -5.86 -13.52 4.53
C PHE A 25 -7.27 -13.51 5.10
N GLU A 26 -7.92 -14.68 5.15
CA GLU A 26 -9.31 -14.82 5.60
C GLU A 26 -9.48 -14.66 7.13
N PHE A 27 -10.49 -13.86 7.52
CA PHE A 27 -10.82 -13.57 8.92
C PHE A 27 -12.33 -13.52 9.18
N ASP A 28 -12.71 -13.60 10.47
CA ASP A 28 -14.09 -13.33 10.88
C ASP A 28 -14.34 -11.82 10.86
N VAL A 29 -15.28 -11.38 10.03
CA VAL A 29 -15.58 -10.00 9.61
C VAL A 29 -15.41 -8.94 10.71
N ARG A 30 -15.70 -9.30 11.97
CA ARG A 30 -15.53 -8.42 13.14
C ARG A 30 -14.12 -7.87 13.35
N ALA A 31 -13.08 -8.60 12.92
CA ALA A 31 -11.69 -8.20 13.11
C ALA A 31 -11.22 -7.16 12.09
N GLY A 32 -11.76 -7.17 10.86
CA GLY A 32 -11.44 -6.18 9.82
C GLY A 32 -9.94 -5.96 9.62
N ILE A 33 -9.56 -4.68 9.54
CA ILE A 33 -8.17 -4.22 9.44
C ILE A 33 -7.33 -4.50 10.69
N GLN A 34 -7.94 -4.88 11.82
CA GLN A 34 -7.24 -5.25 13.04
C GLN A 34 -6.79 -6.72 13.07
N THR A 35 -7.16 -7.52 12.06
CA THR A 35 -6.73 -8.92 11.93
C THR A 35 -5.21 -9.06 11.99
N ILE A 36 -4.68 -9.70 13.02
CA ILE A 36 -3.23 -9.90 13.17
C ILE A 36 -2.78 -10.98 12.21
N THR A 37 -1.80 -10.65 11.36
CA THR A 37 -1.14 -11.60 10.45
C THR A 37 0.37 -11.63 10.73
N PRO A 38 1.09 -12.69 10.34
CA PRO A 38 2.55 -12.73 10.52
C PRO A 38 3.31 -11.71 9.65
N VAL A 39 2.67 -11.15 8.62
CA VAL A 39 3.30 -10.20 7.67
C VAL A 39 3.81 -8.95 8.39
N GLU A 40 3.04 -8.42 9.34
CA GLU A 40 3.38 -7.18 10.06
C GLU A 40 4.64 -7.31 10.90
N LYS A 41 4.97 -8.52 11.37
CA LYS A 41 6.15 -8.76 12.21
C LYS A 41 7.43 -8.91 11.41
N SER A 42 7.34 -9.40 10.17
CA SER A 42 8.52 -9.77 9.37
C SER A 42 8.21 -9.63 7.88
N PRO A 43 7.91 -8.42 7.37
CA PRO A 43 7.36 -8.20 6.02
C PRO A 43 8.26 -8.69 4.88
N ASP A 44 9.55 -8.88 5.15
CA ASP A 44 10.55 -9.30 4.17
C ASP A 44 10.61 -10.81 3.96
N LEU A 45 9.90 -11.62 4.75
CA LEU A 45 9.82 -13.05 4.50
C LEU A 45 9.15 -13.33 3.14
N PRO A 46 9.70 -14.28 2.35
CA PRO A 46 9.15 -14.59 1.02
C PRO A 46 7.83 -15.38 1.11
N VAL A 47 7.64 -16.13 2.21
CA VAL A 47 6.52 -17.06 2.40
C VAL A 47 5.99 -16.93 3.83
N TYR A 48 4.67 -17.06 3.99
CA TYR A 48 4.00 -17.08 5.28
C TYR A 48 3.01 -18.24 5.37
N TYR A 49 2.78 -18.71 6.59
CA TYR A 49 1.74 -19.68 6.91
C TYR A 49 0.71 -19.05 7.84
N PHE A 50 -0.56 -19.11 7.46
CA PHE A 50 -1.67 -18.59 8.26
C PHE A 50 -2.85 -19.53 8.16
N LYS A 51 -3.35 -20.01 9.32
CA LYS A 51 -4.46 -20.97 9.42
C LYS A 51 -4.29 -22.21 8.51
N GLY A 52 -3.07 -22.73 8.41
CA GLY A 52 -2.75 -23.91 7.58
C GLY A 52 -2.70 -23.65 6.07
N LYS A 53 -2.83 -22.40 5.61
CA LYS A 53 -2.64 -21.99 4.22
C LYS A 53 -1.28 -21.29 4.05
N GLU A 54 -0.66 -21.48 2.89
CA GLU A 54 0.58 -20.81 2.48
C GLU A 54 0.25 -19.53 1.69
N TYR A 55 1.01 -18.47 1.94
CA TYR A 55 0.89 -17.18 1.27
C TYR A 55 2.27 -16.72 0.78
N ILE A 56 2.36 -16.34 -0.50
CA ILE A 56 3.58 -15.89 -1.16
C ILE A 56 3.29 -14.55 -1.82
N TRP A 57 4.29 -13.66 -1.80
CA TRP A 57 4.24 -12.40 -2.53
C TRP A 57 4.09 -12.61 -4.04
N TYR A 58 3.30 -11.77 -4.69
CA TYR A 58 3.15 -11.76 -6.15
C TYR A 58 3.10 -10.32 -6.66
N ARG A 59 3.25 -10.12 -7.97
CA ARG A 59 3.13 -8.83 -8.64
C ARG A 59 1.98 -8.85 -9.64
N ARG A 60 1.36 -7.70 -9.86
CA ARG A 60 0.30 -7.46 -10.86
C ARG A 60 0.83 -6.58 -11.98
N GLU A 61 1.74 -7.11 -12.78
CA GLU A 61 2.52 -6.33 -13.76
C GLU A 61 1.63 -5.54 -14.74
N ASP A 62 0.50 -6.09 -15.17
CA ASP A 62 -0.46 -5.43 -16.08
C ASP A 62 -1.13 -4.16 -15.51
N TYR A 63 -1.11 -3.98 -14.19
CA TYR A 63 -1.79 -2.89 -13.48
C TYR A 63 -0.85 -1.95 -12.73
N GLU A 64 0.46 -2.21 -12.80
CA GLU A 64 1.50 -1.44 -12.12
C GLU A 64 1.65 -0.01 -12.64
N PHE A 65 1.19 0.27 -13.86
CA PHE A 65 1.22 1.60 -14.45
C PHE A 65 -0.19 2.04 -14.78
N ASN A 66 -0.81 2.77 -13.85
CA ASN A 66 -2.13 3.34 -14.05
C ASN A 66 -2.15 4.81 -13.62
N CYS A 67 -2.92 5.64 -14.32
CA CYS A 67 -2.98 7.08 -14.06
C CYS A 67 -3.68 7.42 -12.74
N MET A 68 -4.47 6.51 -12.19
CA MET A 68 -5.25 6.72 -10.96
C MET A 68 -4.47 6.37 -9.68
N GLY A 69 -3.33 5.68 -9.79
CA GLY A 69 -2.55 5.21 -8.65
C GLY A 69 -3.25 4.17 -7.77
N TYR A 70 -4.37 3.59 -8.22
CA TYR A 70 -5.11 2.63 -7.42
C TYR A 70 -4.50 1.23 -7.54
N VAL A 71 -4.34 0.56 -6.40
CA VAL A 71 -3.70 -0.75 -6.27
C VAL A 71 -4.73 -1.76 -5.76
N TYR A 72 -5.11 -2.68 -6.64
CA TYR A 72 -5.98 -3.81 -6.29
C TYR A 72 -5.19 -4.89 -5.56
N CYS A 73 -5.59 -5.19 -4.32
CA CYS A 73 -4.85 -6.07 -3.40
C CYS A 73 -5.45 -7.47 -3.26
N TRP A 74 -6.48 -7.82 -4.03
CA TRP A 74 -6.99 -9.19 -4.09
C TRP A 74 -6.08 -10.07 -4.94
N LYS A 75 -5.97 -11.38 -4.65
CA LYS A 75 -5.27 -12.33 -5.55
C LYS A 75 -6.23 -12.85 -6.62
N GLN A 76 -7.42 -13.22 -6.19
CA GLN A 76 -8.56 -13.52 -7.04
C GLN A 76 -9.72 -12.65 -6.58
N LYS A 77 -10.55 -12.16 -7.51
CA LYS A 77 -11.65 -11.27 -7.11
C LYS A 77 -12.68 -12.08 -6.32
N ILE A 78 -12.78 -11.81 -5.03
CA ILE A 78 -13.76 -12.43 -4.14
C ILE A 78 -14.99 -11.51 -4.09
N GLU A 79 -16.12 -12.00 -4.60
CA GLU A 79 -17.40 -11.27 -4.56
C GLU A 79 -18.20 -11.64 -3.29
N ASN A 80 -18.15 -12.90 -2.88
CA ASN A 80 -18.79 -13.45 -1.68
C ASN A 80 -17.78 -14.24 -0.86
N GLY A 81 -17.85 -14.17 0.47
CA GLY A 81 -16.95 -14.92 1.34
C GLY A 81 -16.82 -14.35 2.74
N LEU A 82 -15.80 -14.83 3.45
CA LEU A 82 -15.33 -14.22 4.69
C LEU A 82 -14.57 -12.94 4.42
N GLY A 83 -14.43 -12.07 5.42
CA GLY A 83 -13.59 -10.88 5.32
C GLY A 83 -12.13 -11.24 5.02
N THR A 84 -11.44 -10.38 4.27
CA THR A 84 -10.04 -10.62 3.89
C THR A 84 -9.16 -9.42 4.11
N VAL A 85 -7.93 -9.66 4.56
CA VAL A 85 -6.86 -8.66 4.63
C VAL A 85 -5.85 -8.97 3.54
N SER A 86 -5.36 -7.92 2.90
CA SER A 86 -4.22 -8.01 2.00
C SER A 86 -3.23 -6.89 2.27
N TYR A 87 -2.01 -7.09 1.81
CA TYR A 87 -0.92 -6.14 1.97
C TYR A 87 -0.29 -5.83 0.61
N GLY A 88 0.13 -4.59 0.45
CA GLY A 88 1.10 -4.18 -0.56
C GLY A 88 2.38 -3.72 0.12
N LYS A 89 3.53 -4.16 -0.37
CA LYS A 89 4.84 -3.60 0.02
C LYS A 89 5.63 -3.10 -1.17
N CYS A 90 6.44 -2.07 -0.94
CA CYS A 90 7.43 -1.58 -1.87
C CYS A 90 8.56 -0.89 -1.10
N GLN A 91 9.67 -0.67 -1.78
CA GLN A 91 10.75 0.22 -1.37
C GLN A 91 10.51 1.62 -1.91
N VAL A 92 10.84 2.61 -1.08
CA VAL A 92 10.76 4.03 -1.38
C VAL A 92 12.18 4.58 -1.31
N TYR A 93 12.72 5.04 -2.43
CA TYR A 93 14.00 5.72 -2.46
C TYR A 93 13.80 7.23 -2.37
N SER A 94 14.53 7.86 -1.45
CA SER A 94 14.60 9.32 -1.29
C SER A 94 16.06 9.77 -1.40
N GLU A 95 16.35 10.76 -2.25
CA GLU A 95 17.71 11.28 -2.44
C GLU A 95 18.28 11.96 -1.19
N GLU A 96 17.39 12.53 -0.37
CA GLU A 96 17.71 13.22 0.86
C GLU A 96 16.81 12.78 2.02
N ARG A 97 17.22 13.16 3.23
CA ARG A 97 16.38 12.99 4.42
C ARG A 97 15.40 14.16 4.47
N GLN A 98 14.13 13.90 4.18
CA GLN A 98 13.12 14.94 4.03
C GLN A 98 11.85 14.64 4.82
N LYS A 99 11.16 15.72 5.22
CA LYS A 99 9.86 15.64 5.87
C LYS A 99 8.78 15.75 4.81
N VAL A 100 7.89 14.77 4.77
CA VAL A 100 6.84 14.65 3.75
C VAL A 100 5.49 14.41 4.42
N LYS A 101 4.42 14.59 3.65
CA LYS A 101 3.08 14.15 4.00
C LYS A 101 2.67 12.98 3.11
N ILE A 102 1.55 12.35 3.43
CA ILE A 102 1.01 11.21 2.70
C ILE A 102 -0.35 11.58 2.14
N GLU A 103 -0.57 11.33 0.87
CA GLU A 103 -1.90 11.29 0.27
C GLU A 103 -2.33 9.84 0.06
N CYS A 104 -3.53 9.49 0.54
CA CYS A 104 -4.01 8.11 0.51
C CYS A 104 -5.53 8.02 0.37
N SER A 105 -5.99 6.97 -0.32
CA SER A 105 -7.37 6.48 -0.28
C SER A 105 -7.40 4.99 0.04
N ALA A 106 -8.49 4.50 0.63
CA ALA A 106 -8.72 3.08 0.88
C ALA A 106 -10.22 2.81 1.06
N ASP A 107 -10.70 1.64 0.63
CA ASP A 107 -12.14 1.40 0.57
C ASP A 107 -12.76 0.90 1.88
N GLN A 108 -12.05 0.07 2.64
CA GLN A 108 -12.61 -0.63 3.80
C GLN A 108 -11.64 -0.75 4.99
N GLY A 109 -10.66 0.15 5.03
CA GLY A 109 -9.70 0.30 6.12
C GLY A 109 -8.27 0.24 5.61
N VAL A 110 -7.38 0.96 6.30
CA VAL A 110 -5.97 1.02 5.94
C VAL A 110 -5.11 1.05 7.20
N LYS A 111 -3.98 0.34 7.17
CA LYS A 111 -2.83 0.60 8.05
C LYS A 111 -1.59 0.84 7.19
N ILE A 112 -0.80 1.83 7.58
CA ILE A 112 0.41 2.21 6.86
C ILE A 112 1.58 2.05 7.81
N PHE A 113 2.58 1.32 7.35
CA PHE A 113 3.83 1.10 8.06
C PHE A 113 4.98 1.65 7.22
N LEU A 114 5.86 2.40 7.86
CA LEU A 114 7.07 2.95 7.25
C LEU A 114 8.27 2.53 8.10
N ASN A 115 9.28 1.92 7.49
CA ASN A 115 10.48 1.41 8.17
C ASN A 115 10.15 0.49 9.35
N GLY A 116 9.11 -0.34 9.19
CA GLY A 116 8.65 -1.30 10.21
C GLY A 116 7.78 -0.70 11.33
N GLN A 117 7.53 0.61 11.33
CA GLN A 117 6.68 1.27 12.32
C GLN A 117 5.30 1.61 11.74
N GLU A 118 4.21 1.27 12.46
CA GLU A 118 2.87 1.76 12.12
C GLU A 118 2.83 3.29 12.30
N ILE A 119 2.56 4.02 11.22
CA ILE A 119 2.51 5.49 11.20
C ILE A 119 1.07 6.01 11.07
N TYR A 120 0.14 5.19 10.59
CA TYR A 120 -1.25 5.56 10.41
C TYR A 120 -2.16 4.33 10.40
N HIS A 121 -3.36 4.48 10.94
CA HIS A 121 -4.45 3.55 10.71
C HIS A 121 -5.79 4.28 10.62
N LYS A 122 -6.72 3.67 9.89
CA LYS A 122 -8.12 4.07 9.86
C LYS A 122 -9.01 2.86 9.59
N ASP A 123 -10.03 2.69 10.41
CA ASP A 123 -11.12 1.73 10.14
C ASP A 123 -12.13 2.35 9.16
N GLY A 124 -12.63 1.55 8.23
CA GLY A 124 -13.60 2.00 7.21
C GLY A 124 -12.97 2.78 6.06
N PHE A 125 -13.82 3.39 5.23
CA PHE A 125 -13.37 4.04 4.00
C PHE A 125 -12.59 5.34 4.27
N LEU A 126 -11.61 5.60 3.41
CA LEU A 126 -10.79 6.79 3.33
C LEU A 126 -10.91 7.32 1.91
N VAL A 127 -11.60 8.44 1.74
CA VAL A 127 -11.59 9.19 0.48
C VAL A 127 -10.17 9.73 0.28
N GLN A 128 -9.73 9.81 -0.98
CA GLN A 128 -8.43 10.36 -1.32
C GLN A 128 -8.24 11.75 -0.71
N GLN A 129 -7.26 11.85 0.19
CA GLN A 129 -6.91 13.09 0.86
C GLN A 129 -5.48 13.02 1.39
N VAL A 130 -4.89 14.19 1.66
CA VAL A 130 -3.67 14.28 2.44
C VAL A 130 -3.99 14.00 3.91
N LEU A 131 -3.25 13.08 4.50
CA LEU A 131 -3.42 12.69 5.89
C LEU A 131 -2.89 13.79 6.83
N PRO A 132 -3.51 13.99 8.00
CA PRO A 132 -3.07 15.00 8.98
C PRO A 132 -1.86 14.50 9.80
N ILE A 133 -0.89 13.87 9.13
CA ILE A 133 0.35 13.37 9.71
C ILE A 133 1.54 13.76 8.85
N GLU A 134 2.68 13.94 9.50
CA GLU A 134 3.96 14.17 8.84
C GLU A 134 4.87 12.99 9.15
N VAL A 135 5.64 12.56 8.14
CA VAL A 135 6.64 11.51 8.29
C VAL A 135 7.98 11.97 7.75
N VAL A 136 9.03 11.28 8.16
CA VAL A 136 10.39 11.56 7.70
C VAL A 136 10.88 10.38 6.89
N LEU A 137 11.17 10.62 5.62
CA LEU A 137 11.91 9.68 4.79
C LEU A 137 13.39 9.81 5.14
N GLN A 138 14.07 8.70 5.37
CA GLN A 138 15.52 8.68 5.47
C GLN A 138 16.11 8.80 4.06
N LYS A 139 17.32 9.36 3.97
CA LYS A 139 18.10 9.29 2.73
C LYS A 139 18.36 7.82 2.37
N GLY A 140 18.15 7.46 1.11
CA GLY A 140 18.26 6.10 0.62
C GLY A 140 16.93 5.35 0.64
N LEU A 141 16.99 4.04 0.89
CA LEU A 141 15.81 3.16 0.86
C LEU A 141 15.03 3.22 2.18
N ASN A 142 13.71 3.29 2.05
CA ASN A 142 12.75 3.17 3.12
C ASN A 142 11.76 2.06 2.77
N SER A 143 11.37 1.23 3.74
CA SER A 143 10.39 0.17 3.51
C SER A 143 8.97 0.68 3.76
N LEU A 144 8.08 0.47 2.78
CA LEU A 144 6.66 0.79 2.89
C LEU A 144 5.85 -0.50 2.87
N LEU A 145 4.96 -0.65 3.84
CA LEU A 145 3.97 -1.72 3.89
C LEU A 145 2.61 -1.08 4.15
N ILE A 146 1.62 -1.42 3.32
CA ILE A 146 0.25 -0.95 3.44
C ILE A 146 -0.64 -2.17 3.56
N LYS A 147 -1.45 -2.19 4.61
CA LYS A 147 -2.48 -3.19 4.86
C LYS A 147 -3.83 -2.60 4.48
N VAL A 148 -4.65 -3.38 3.81
CA VAL A 148 -6.06 -3.08 3.56
C VAL A 148 -6.92 -4.27 3.96
N ALA A 149 -8.17 -3.99 4.29
CA ALA A 149 -9.16 -5.01 4.62
C ALA A 149 -10.40 -4.84 3.75
N GLN A 150 -11.12 -5.93 3.56
CA GLN A 150 -12.43 -5.96 2.94
C GLN A 150 -13.34 -6.78 3.82
N ASN A 151 -14.45 -6.17 4.24
CA ASN A 151 -15.53 -6.87 4.91
C ASN A 151 -16.56 -7.30 3.88
N HIS A 152 -17.03 -8.54 4.01
CA HIS A 152 -18.10 -9.11 3.20
C HIS A 152 -19.41 -9.17 4.00
N PRO A 153 -20.58 -9.20 3.32
CA PRO A 153 -20.77 -9.19 1.86
C PRO A 153 -20.47 -7.81 1.24
N LYS A 154 -20.08 -7.76 -0.04
CA LYS A 154 -20.03 -6.52 -0.82
C LYS A 154 -21.46 -6.16 -1.26
N PRO A 155 -22.17 -5.21 -0.61
CA PRO A 155 -23.30 -4.59 -1.29
C PRO A 155 -22.78 -3.89 -2.55
N PHE A 156 -23.65 -3.57 -3.52
CA PHE A 156 -23.34 -2.94 -4.82
C PHE A 156 -22.69 -1.52 -4.73
N SER A 157 -21.67 -1.35 -3.90
CA SER A 157 -21.09 -0.08 -3.50
C SER A 157 -19.89 0.33 -4.35
N GLY A 158 -19.47 -0.50 -5.31
CA GLY A 158 -18.26 -0.27 -6.12
C GLY A 158 -16.96 -0.23 -5.33
N ARG A 159 -16.98 -0.64 -4.06
CA ARG A 159 -15.82 -0.64 -3.16
C ARG A 159 -15.05 -1.93 -3.34
N GLU A 160 -13.74 -1.83 -3.43
CA GLU A 160 -12.84 -2.94 -3.72
C GLU A 160 -11.85 -3.17 -2.57
N LEU A 161 -11.01 -4.20 -2.67
CA LEU A 161 -9.90 -4.40 -1.75
C LEU A 161 -8.67 -3.72 -2.34
N GLY A 162 -8.39 -2.50 -1.89
CA GLY A 162 -7.30 -1.71 -2.44
C GLY A 162 -7.16 -0.34 -1.82
N PHE A 163 -6.17 0.39 -2.34
CA PHE A 163 -5.79 1.72 -1.89
C PHE A 163 -5.15 2.51 -3.03
N SER A 164 -5.01 3.83 -2.84
CA SER A 164 -4.01 4.63 -3.55
C SER A 164 -3.07 5.29 -2.54
N PHE A 165 -1.82 5.53 -2.93
CA PHE A 165 -0.81 6.08 -2.03
C PHE A 165 0.24 6.91 -2.77
N ARG A 166 0.60 8.08 -2.22
CA ARG A 166 1.82 8.80 -2.58
C ARG A 166 2.34 9.67 -1.44
N PHE A 167 3.63 9.99 -1.50
CA PHE A 167 4.20 11.09 -0.73
C PHE A 167 3.99 12.43 -1.45
N VAL A 168 3.74 13.47 -0.66
CA VAL A 168 3.64 14.85 -1.11
C VAL A 168 4.48 15.75 -0.21
N ASP A 169 4.86 16.92 -0.71
CA ASP A 169 5.61 17.90 0.07
C ASP A 169 4.73 18.55 1.17
N GLN A 170 5.32 19.48 1.93
CA GLN A 170 4.59 20.17 3.00
C GLN A 170 3.44 21.06 2.49
N LYS A 171 3.49 21.46 1.22
CA LYS A 171 2.47 22.23 0.49
C LYS A 171 1.52 21.34 -0.30
N GLU A 172 1.54 20.02 -0.05
CA GLU A 172 0.66 19.02 -0.65
C GLU A 172 0.86 18.88 -2.17
N GLN A 173 2.05 19.25 -2.65
CA GLN A 173 2.46 19.06 -4.04
C GLN A 173 3.17 17.72 -4.22
N VAL A 174 3.05 17.16 -5.42
CA VAL A 174 3.72 15.91 -5.79
C VAL A 174 5.23 16.09 -5.77
N LEU A 175 5.92 15.14 -5.13
CA LEU A 175 7.38 15.06 -5.13
C LEU A 175 7.87 14.37 -6.40
N ASP A 176 8.87 14.95 -7.06
CA ASP A 176 9.50 14.42 -8.27
C ASP A 176 10.81 13.66 -8.00
N ASP A 177 11.31 13.73 -6.77
CA ASP A 177 12.56 13.14 -6.29
C ASP A 177 12.37 11.82 -5.50
N ILE A 178 11.15 11.29 -5.48
CA ILE A 178 10.80 10.03 -4.82
C ILE A 178 10.54 8.93 -5.85
N LEU A 179 11.23 7.79 -5.68
CA LEU A 179 11.05 6.61 -6.54
C LEU A 179 10.45 5.45 -5.75
N TYR A 180 9.50 4.75 -6.37
CA TYR A 180 8.87 3.55 -5.82
C TYR A 180 9.32 2.30 -6.59
N GLY A 181 9.76 1.26 -5.88
CA GLY A 181 10.16 -0.02 -6.48
C GLY A 181 9.65 -1.21 -5.67
N PRO A 182 9.20 -2.31 -6.30
CA PRO A 182 8.71 -3.50 -5.59
C PRO A 182 9.80 -4.22 -4.79
#